data_AF-A0A699Z2A4-F1
#
_entry.id   AF-A0A699Z2A4-F1
#
_cell.length_a   1.000
_cell.length_b   1.000
_cell.length_c   1.000
_cell.angle_alpha   90.00
_cell.angle_beta   90.00
_cell.angle_gamma   90.00
#
_symmetry.space_group_name_H-M   'P 1'
#
loop_
_entity.id
_entity.type
_entity.pdbx_description
1 polymer ?
#
loop_
_entity_poly.entity_id
_entity_poly.type
_entity_poly.pdbx_seq_one_letter_code
_entity_poly.pdbx_strand_id
1 'polypeptide(L)'
;APKAWRSAELPYGHDYFLENVVDPSHVVVSHHNIVGNRYTDPSFIDLQQQKPLNREEGFQFQNLRNKNIDGTPAKNGVTITTDFKPPCLVRISSVDEAGAQTILALYSTPSRPGYTRHVGAQIFVEGRNGKKSKGLGVFSLPLPIWLLHLMGPAFLHQDAVFLHWQEKIAARGKMGSQRAVDKYFTPTSADKMVLALRQWLERFSPAGVPFYGAYANAPLPEVERDPAKLFDTWNAHTKHCKICKKAHDNMEKLQPVAWAIAAVAAMQAAIIGASSAAAKASALAAAGASVGTATSTAALALPPVGALVCGGVALLAVGVALLLSKMVSLYHVFPFSHADNH
;
A
#
# COMPACT_ATOMS: atom_id res chain seq x y z
N ALA A 1 -2.12 -2.14 21.55
CA ALA A 1 -1.46 -0.97 20.92
C ALA A 1 -1.61 -1.05 19.41
N PRO A 2 -1.90 0.06 18.70
CA PRO A 2 -1.90 0.11 17.23
C PRO A 2 -0.53 -0.34 16.71
N LYS A 3 -0.49 -1.25 15.72
CA LYS A 3 0.78 -1.79 15.20
C LYS A 3 1.59 -0.73 14.44
N ALA A 4 0.93 0.23 13.79
CA ALA A 4 1.57 1.33 13.06
C ALA A 4 0.52 2.40 12.67
N TRP A 5 0.66 3.64 13.14
CA TRP A 5 -0.09 4.77 12.58
C TRP A 5 0.62 5.29 11.34
N ARG A 6 -0.11 5.46 10.23
CA ARG A 6 0.42 5.98 8.98
C ARG A 6 -0.36 7.22 8.55
N SER A 7 0.33 8.27 8.11
CA SER A 7 -0.30 9.44 7.49
C SER A 7 0.19 9.63 6.07
N ALA A 8 -0.70 9.87 5.12
CA ALA A 8 -0.33 10.25 3.76
C ALA A 8 -1.27 11.33 3.23
N GLU A 9 -0.74 12.28 2.49
CA GLU A 9 -1.57 13.18 1.68
C GLU A 9 -1.96 12.48 0.37
N LEU A 10 -3.24 12.53 0.03
CA LEU A 10 -3.84 11.82 -1.09
C LEU A 10 -4.35 12.84 -2.12
N PRO A 11 -4.21 12.55 -3.44
CA PRO A 11 -4.50 13.51 -4.51
C PRO A 11 -5.99 13.62 -4.86
N TYR A 12 -6.86 13.58 -3.87
CA TYR A 12 -8.31 13.75 -4.01
C TYR A 12 -8.91 14.33 -2.73
N GLY A 13 -10.08 14.95 -2.85
CA GLY A 13 -10.76 15.64 -1.76
C GLY A 13 -11.18 14.76 -0.58
N HIS A 14 -11.44 15.45 0.53
CA HIS A 14 -11.86 14.86 1.80
C HIS A 14 -13.18 14.08 1.70
N ASP A 15 -14.16 14.63 1.00
CA ASP A 15 -15.47 14.02 0.81
C ASP A 15 -15.39 12.77 -0.07
N TYR A 16 -14.55 12.76 -1.11
CA TYR A 16 -14.30 11.58 -1.95
C TYR A 16 -13.53 10.49 -1.21
N PHE A 17 -12.59 10.86 -0.32
CA PHE A 17 -11.98 9.88 0.57
C PHE A 17 -13.02 9.24 1.51
N LEU A 18 -13.85 10.05 2.16
CA LEU A 18 -14.88 9.53 3.06
C LEU A 18 -15.88 8.64 2.30
N GLU A 19 -16.30 9.05 1.10
CA GLU A 19 -17.19 8.28 0.23
C GLU A 19 -16.59 6.91 -0.11
N ASN A 20 -15.33 6.88 -0.56
CA ASN A 20 -14.63 5.63 -0.85
C ASN A 20 -14.60 4.71 0.38
N VAL A 21 -14.22 5.27 1.54
CA VAL A 21 -14.08 4.48 2.76
C VAL A 21 -15.40 3.88 3.25
N VAL A 22 -16.53 4.57 3.04
CA VAL A 22 -17.84 4.05 3.44
C VAL A 22 -18.50 3.15 2.39
N ASP A 23 -17.94 3.06 1.17
CA ASP A 23 -18.37 2.08 0.16
C ASP A 23 -17.67 0.73 0.41
N PRO A 24 -18.38 -0.32 0.84
CA PRO A 24 -17.76 -1.63 1.02
C PRO A 24 -17.54 -2.38 -0.31
N SER A 25 -18.12 -1.93 -1.42
CA SER A 25 -18.10 -2.62 -2.71
C SER A 25 -16.76 -2.47 -3.42
N HIS A 26 -16.12 -1.29 -3.35
CA HIS A 26 -14.81 -1.09 -3.96
C HIS A 26 -13.73 -2.01 -3.39
N VAL A 27 -13.88 -2.48 -2.13
CA VAL A 27 -12.81 -3.19 -1.43
C VAL A 27 -12.30 -4.42 -2.20
N VAL A 28 -13.22 -5.23 -2.73
CA VAL A 28 -12.85 -6.45 -3.50
C VAL A 28 -12.48 -6.14 -4.94
N VAL A 29 -12.97 -5.01 -5.45
CA VAL A 29 -12.77 -4.59 -6.85
C VAL A 29 -11.43 -3.87 -6.97
N SER A 30 -11.28 -2.72 -6.32
CA SER A 30 -10.05 -1.92 -6.32
C SER A 30 -8.90 -2.71 -5.75
N HIS A 31 -8.98 -3.20 -4.50
CA HIS A 31 -7.87 -3.86 -3.78
C HIS A 31 -7.65 -5.33 -4.14
N HIS A 32 -7.77 -5.63 -5.43
CA HIS A 32 -7.51 -6.95 -5.99
C HIS A 32 -6.08 -7.42 -5.68
N ASN A 33 -5.92 -8.70 -5.38
CA ASN A 33 -4.66 -9.35 -4.98
C ASN A 33 -4.08 -8.86 -3.63
N ILE A 34 -4.77 -7.96 -2.91
CA ILE A 34 -4.41 -7.55 -1.54
C ILE A 34 -5.45 -7.98 -0.51
N VAL A 35 -6.72 -7.64 -0.75
CA VAL A 35 -7.82 -7.86 0.21
C VAL A 35 -8.91 -8.77 -0.34
N GLY A 36 -8.93 -9.03 -1.65
CA GLY A 36 -9.84 -9.97 -2.27
C GLY A 36 -9.56 -10.17 -3.77
N ASN A 37 -10.46 -10.89 -4.41
CA ASN A 37 -10.43 -11.19 -5.83
C ASN A 37 -11.64 -10.61 -6.57
N ARG A 38 -11.42 -9.58 -7.41
CA ARG A 38 -12.48 -8.87 -8.12
C ARG A 38 -13.36 -9.76 -9.03
N TYR A 39 -12.89 -10.94 -9.41
CA TYR A 39 -13.61 -11.86 -10.29
C TYR A 39 -14.45 -12.90 -9.53
N THR A 40 -14.12 -13.21 -8.28
CA THR A 40 -14.76 -14.30 -7.51
C THR A 40 -15.46 -13.84 -6.24
N ASP A 41 -15.02 -12.72 -5.68
CA ASP A 41 -15.40 -12.24 -4.35
C ASP A 41 -16.56 -11.22 -4.32
N PRO A 42 -16.92 -10.51 -5.42
CA PRO A 42 -18.13 -9.70 -5.42
C PRO A 42 -19.35 -10.52 -5.00
N SER A 43 -20.02 -10.05 -3.96
CA SER A 43 -21.24 -10.69 -3.44
C SER A 43 -22.18 -9.64 -2.87
N PHE A 44 -23.45 -10.00 -2.71
CA PHE A 44 -24.45 -9.10 -2.15
C PHE A 44 -24.01 -8.58 -0.77
N ILE A 45 -24.18 -7.29 -0.54
CA ILE A 45 -23.89 -6.63 0.75
C ILE A 45 -25.19 -6.07 1.25
N ASP A 46 -25.62 -6.51 2.43
CA ASP A 46 -26.84 -5.98 3.05
C ASP A 46 -26.50 -5.05 4.20
N LEU A 47 -26.77 -3.77 4.02
CA LEU A 47 -26.49 -2.74 5.01
C LEU A 47 -27.76 -2.39 5.78
N GLN A 48 -27.71 -2.56 7.09
CA GLN A 48 -28.75 -2.13 8.01
C GLN A 48 -28.28 -0.92 8.80
N GLN A 49 -29.05 0.16 8.74
CA GLN A 49 -28.76 1.36 9.51
C GLN A 49 -29.01 1.10 11.00
N GLN A 50 -28.00 1.36 11.83
CA GLN A 50 -28.08 1.22 13.28
C GLN A 50 -28.27 2.58 13.96
N LYS A 51 -27.65 3.62 13.40
CA LYS A 51 -27.74 5.00 13.88
C LYS A 51 -28.19 5.91 12.74
N PRO A 52 -29.27 6.71 12.93
CA PRO A 52 -29.75 7.66 11.93
C PRO A 52 -28.72 8.78 11.71
N LEU A 53 -28.92 9.61 10.68
CA LEU A 53 -28.05 10.75 10.39
C LEU A 53 -28.16 11.78 11.53
N ASN A 54 -27.03 12.09 12.16
CA ASN A 54 -26.91 13.07 13.23
C ASN A 54 -25.71 14.01 12.96
N ARG A 55 -25.86 15.31 13.28
CA ARG A 55 -24.82 16.33 13.04
C ARG A 55 -23.50 16.07 13.79
N GLU A 56 -23.57 15.65 15.04
CA GLU A 56 -22.40 15.50 15.93
C GLU A 56 -21.93 14.06 15.99
N GLU A 57 -22.88 13.12 15.98
CA GLU A 57 -22.59 11.69 16.09
C GLU A 57 -22.43 10.98 14.75
N GLY A 58 -22.83 11.61 13.64
CA GLY A 58 -22.76 11.02 12.29
C GLY A 58 -23.81 9.95 12.05
N PHE A 59 -23.39 8.81 11.49
CA PHE A 59 -24.28 7.68 11.20
C PHE A 59 -23.52 6.35 11.33
N GLN A 60 -24.26 5.25 11.48
CA GLN A 60 -23.66 3.91 11.60
C GLN A 60 -24.50 2.89 10.86
N PHE A 61 -23.82 1.98 10.17
CA PHE A 61 -24.43 0.81 9.54
C PHE A 61 -23.74 -0.46 10.02
N GLN A 62 -24.53 -1.53 10.10
CA GLN A 62 -24.04 -2.89 10.26
C GLN A 62 -24.13 -3.59 8.91
N ASN A 63 -23.09 -4.35 8.58
CA ASN A 63 -23.11 -5.24 7.43
C ASN A 63 -23.66 -6.60 7.87
N LEU A 64 -24.83 -6.96 7.34
CA LEU A 64 -25.54 -8.20 7.62
C LEU A 64 -25.16 -9.33 6.64
N ARG A 65 -24.03 -9.21 5.94
CA ARG A 65 -23.57 -10.20 4.96
C ARG A 65 -23.55 -11.60 5.58
N ASN A 66 -24.09 -12.55 4.83
CA ASN A 66 -24.02 -13.98 5.12
C ASN A 66 -22.84 -14.67 4.40
N LYS A 67 -22.00 -13.92 3.68
CA LYS A 67 -20.76 -14.37 3.04
C LYS A 67 -19.59 -13.43 3.36
N ASN A 68 -18.40 -13.96 3.62
CA ASN A 68 -17.17 -13.18 3.78
C ASN A 68 -16.76 -12.54 2.44
N ILE A 69 -15.76 -11.66 2.50
CA ILE A 69 -15.14 -11.08 1.31
C ILE A 69 -14.59 -12.18 0.38
N ASP A 70 -13.99 -13.25 0.89
CA ASP A 70 -13.43 -14.37 0.11
C ASP A 70 -14.48 -15.39 -0.40
N GLY A 71 -15.77 -15.03 -0.42
CA GLY A 71 -16.87 -15.89 -0.88
C GLY A 71 -17.26 -17.03 0.06
N THR A 72 -16.52 -17.26 1.15
CA THR A 72 -16.88 -18.27 2.16
C THR A 72 -18.15 -17.84 2.92
N PRO A 73 -18.93 -18.77 3.53
CA PRO A 73 -20.01 -18.37 4.43
C PRO A 73 -19.44 -17.40 5.48
N ALA A 74 -20.11 -16.27 5.68
CA ALA A 74 -19.74 -15.35 6.74
C ALA A 74 -19.71 -16.20 8.00
N LYS A 75 -18.60 -16.15 8.74
CA LYS A 75 -18.55 -16.90 9.98
C LYS A 75 -19.72 -16.42 10.82
N ASN A 76 -20.61 -17.35 11.16
CA ASN A 76 -21.62 -17.07 12.18
C ASN A 76 -20.91 -16.38 13.36
N GLY A 77 -21.47 -15.25 13.77
CA GLY A 77 -20.98 -14.52 14.94
C GLY A 77 -19.87 -13.49 14.73
N VAL A 78 -19.53 -13.09 13.49
CA VAL A 78 -18.73 -11.86 13.26
C VAL A 78 -19.63 -10.69 12.89
N THR A 79 -19.60 -9.62 13.70
CA THR A 79 -20.33 -8.38 13.44
C THR A 79 -19.40 -7.34 12.84
N ILE A 80 -19.74 -6.83 11.65
CA ILE A 80 -19.01 -5.73 10.98
C ILE A 80 -19.86 -4.47 11.06
N THR A 81 -19.29 -3.40 11.62
CA THR A 81 -19.93 -2.09 11.73
C THR A 81 -19.05 -1.01 11.11
N THR A 82 -19.67 -0.11 10.36
CA THR A 82 -19.04 1.10 9.83
C THR A 82 -19.68 2.30 10.48
N ASP A 83 -18.88 3.07 11.20
CA ASP A 83 -19.31 4.23 11.99
C ASP A 83 -18.59 5.47 11.50
N PHE A 84 -19.34 6.36 10.83
CA PHE A 84 -18.85 7.68 10.48
C PHE A 84 -19.08 8.61 11.66
N LYS A 85 -17.99 9.17 12.20
CA LYS A 85 -17.99 10.17 13.24
C LYS A 85 -17.44 11.50 12.67
N PRO A 86 -18.30 12.51 12.50
CA PRO A 86 -17.91 13.80 11.97
C PRO A 86 -16.78 14.47 12.77
N PRO A 87 -15.96 15.31 12.11
CA PRO A 87 -15.99 15.61 10.68
C PRO A 87 -15.15 14.65 9.81
N CYS A 88 -14.40 13.72 10.42
CA CYS A 88 -13.22 13.16 9.77
C CYS A 88 -12.96 11.67 9.97
N LEU A 89 -13.65 11.00 10.90
CA LEU A 89 -13.36 9.62 11.25
C LEU A 89 -14.38 8.68 10.61
N VAL A 90 -13.90 7.68 9.88
CA VAL A 90 -14.64 6.44 9.67
C VAL A 90 -13.95 5.33 10.43
N ARG A 91 -14.72 4.66 11.29
CA ARG A 91 -14.27 3.51 12.06
C ARG A 91 -15.00 2.26 11.53
N ILE A 92 -14.24 1.31 11.01
CA ILE A 92 -14.76 0.02 10.58
C ILE A 92 -14.30 -1.01 11.61
N SER A 93 -15.25 -1.65 12.30
CA SER A 93 -14.99 -2.59 13.37
C SER A 93 -15.56 -3.96 13.03
N SER A 94 -14.72 -4.99 13.11
CA SER A 94 -15.12 -6.39 13.04
C SER A 94 -14.95 -7.01 14.42
N VAL A 95 -16.03 -7.54 14.99
CA VAL A 95 -16.08 -8.15 16.32
C VAL A 95 -16.49 -9.61 16.20
N ASP A 96 -15.70 -10.53 16.75
CA ASP A 96 -16.05 -11.96 16.78
C ASP A 96 -16.84 -12.36 18.05
N GLU A 97 -17.33 -13.60 18.10
CA GLU A 97 -18.10 -14.15 19.24
C GLU A 97 -17.33 -14.10 20.57
N ALA A 98 -16.00 -14.20 20.53
CA ALA A 98 -15.15 -14.11 21.71
C ALA A 98 -14.99 -12.66 22.18
N GLY A 99 -15.44 -11.67 21.40
CA GLY A 99 -15.31 -10.24 21.63
C GLY A 99 -13.98 -9.66 21.13
N ALA A 100 -13.17 -10.43 20.41
CA ALA A 100 -11.94 -9.90 19.81
C ALA A 100 -12.29 -8.97 18.65
N GLN A 101 -11.59 -7.84 18.57
CA GLN A 101 -11.92 -6.79 17.61
C GLN A 101 -10.75 -6.46 16.70
N THR A 102 -11.04 -6.31 15.42
CA THR A 102 -10.18 -5.61 14.47
C THR A 102 -10.87 -4.29 14.12
N ILE A 103 -10.20 -3.18 14.39
CA ILE A 103 -10.71 -1.84 14.14
C ILE A 103 -9.80 -1.18 13.12
N LEU A 104 -10.36 -0.75 12.00
CA LEU A 104 -9.72 0.13 11.05
C LEU A 104 -10.18 1.56 11.35
N ALA A 105 -9.28 2.38 11.90
CA ALA A 105 -9.55 3.78 12.19
C ALA A 105 -8.98 4.63 11.06
N LEU A 106 -9.84 5.34 10.32
CA LEU A 106 -9.49 6.09 9.13
C LEU A 106 -9.90 7.55 9.32
N TYR A 107 -8.92 8.39 9.61
CA TYR A 107 -9.10 9.83 9.66
C TYR A 107 -8.76 10.46 8.32
N SER A 108 -9.46 11.54 8.00
CA SER A 108 -9.19 12.42 6.86
C SER A 108 -9.21 13.88 7.28
N THR A 109 -8.34 14.70 6.71
CA THR A 109 -8.30 16.14 6.99
C THR A 109 -8.02 16.87 5.69
N PRO A 110 -8.92 17.73 5.21
CA PRO A 110 -8.70 18.50 4.00
C PRO A 110 -7.39 19.28 4.12
N SER A 111 -6.48 19.16 3.14
CA SER A 111 -5.22 19.90 3.16
C SER A 111 -5.23 21.09 2.21
N ARG A 112 -5.81 20.91 1.02
CA ARG A 112 -6.06 21.93 -0.01
C ARG A 112 -7.11 21.41 -0.99
N PRO A 113 -7.72 22.25 -1.85
CA PRO A 113 -8.68 21.80 -2.84
C PRO A 113 -8.15 20.61 -3.65
N GLY A 114 -8.93 19.53 -3.67
CA GLY A 114 -8.58 18.29 -4.36
C GLY A 114 -7.55 17.39 -3.66
N TYR A 115 -7.22 17.66 -2.39
CA TYR A 115 -6.28 16.87 -1.60
C TYR A 115 -6.76 16.70 -0.15
N THR A 116 -6.50 15.53 0.42
CA THR A 116 -6.78 15.24 1.83
C THR A 116 -5.61 14.52 2.47
N ARG A 117 -5.35 14.84 3.74
CA ARG A 117 -4.44 14.08 4.57
C ARG A 117 -5.19 12.95 5.25
N HIS A 118 -4.88 11.74 4.86
CA HIS A 118 -5.30 10.54 5.55
C HIS A 118 -4.37 10.25 6.75
N VAL A 119 -4.95 9.82 7.87
CA VAL A 119 -4.24 9.19 8.99
C VAL A 119 -4.98 7.91 9.37
N GLY A 120 -4.29 6.76 9.29
CA GLY A 120 -4.92 5.45 9.45
C GLY A 120 -4.13 4.51 10.35
N ALA A 121 -4.84 3.60 11.02
CA ALA A 121 -4.26 2.48 11.74
C ALA A 121 -5.22 1.28 11.81
N GLN A 122 -4.64 0.08 11.84
CA GLN A 122 -5.34 -1.14 12.25
C GLN A 122 -5.05 -1.42 13.73
N ILE A 123 -6.11 -1.51 14.52
CA ILE A 123 -6.08 -1.73 15.97
C ILE A 123 -6.67 -3.10 16.27
N PHE A 124 -5.96 -3.87 17.09
CA PHE A 124 -6.39 -5.19 17.55
C PHE A 124 -6.72 -5.13 19.03
N VAL A 125 -7.93 -5.56 19.38
CA VAL A 125 -8.40 -5.72 20.75
C VAL A 125 -8.55 -7.20 21.04
N GLU A 126 -7.97 -7.66 22.14
CA GLU A 126 -8.03 -9.06 22.57
C GLU A 126 -9.45 -9.41 23.03
N GLY A 127 -9.92 -10.59 22.63
CA GLY A 127 -11.19 -11.12 23.11
C GLY A 127 -11.05 -11.73 24.51
N ARG A 128 -12.17 -12.24 25.03
CA ARG A 128 -12.24 -12.90 26.36
C ARG A 128 -11.31 -14.10 26.51
N ASN A 129 -10.88 -14.69 25.39
CA ASN A 129 -9.95 -15.82 25.33
C ASN A 129 -8.46 -15.40 25.26
N GLY A 130 -8.15 -14.10 25.39
CA GLY A 130 -6.79 -13.56 25.28
C GLY A 130 -6.20 -13.60 23.87
N LYS A 131 -7.00 -13.96 22.85
CA LYS A 131 -6.56 -14.03 21.45
C LYS A 131 -7.01 -12.77 20.69
N LYS A 132 -6.18 -12.35 19.73
CA LYS A 132 -6.51 -11.28 18.77
C LYS A 132 -7.21 -11.88 17.55
N SER A 133 -8.13 -11.12 16.97
CA SER A 133 -8.71 -11.50 15.68
C SER A 133 -7.66 -11.42 14.57
N LYS A 134 -7.88 -12.19 13.49
CA LYS A 134 -7.01 -12.12 12.30
C LYS A 134 -7.20 -10.75 11.65
N GLY A 135 -6.09 -10.06 11.37
CA GLY A 135 -6.12 -8.76 10.71
C GLY A 135 -6.31 -8.86 9.21
N LEU A 136 -6.16 -7.71 8.53
CA LEU A 136 -6.45 -7.60 7.11
C LEU A 136 -5.19 -7.95 6.30
N GLY A 137 -5.22 -9.10 5.63
CA GLY A 137 -4.17 -9.54 4.70
C GLY A 137 -2.75 -9.40 5.25
N VAL A 138 -1.85 -8.90 4.41
CA VAL A 138 -0.41 -8.73 4.71
C VAL A 138 -0.13 -7.74 5.85
N PHE A 139 -1.05 -6.80 6.12
CA PHE A 139 -0.91 -5.82 7.20
C PHE A 139 -1.09 -6.41 8.61
N SER A 140 -1.55 -7.66 8.68
CA SER A 140 -1.66 -8.40 9.94
C SER A 140 -0.36 -9.11 10.36
N LEU A 141 0.59 -9.28 9.42
CA LEU A 141 1.86 -9.97 9.64
C LEU A 141 2.76 -9.24 10.65
N PRO A 142 3.64 -9.96 11.38
CA PRO A 142 4.58 -9.38 12.32
C PRO A 142 5.80 -8.75 11.61
N LEU A 143 5.55 -7.83 10.67
CA LEU A 143 6.59 -7.15 9.92
C LEU A 143 7.10 -5.90 10.68
N PRO A 144 8.35 -5.46 10.42
CA PRO A 144 8.85 -4.18 10.93
C PRO A 144 7.95 -3.01 10.53
N ILE A 145 7.76 -2.04 11.42
CA ILE A 145 6.85 -0.90 11.20
C ILE A 145 7.19 -0.12 9.93
N TRP A 146 8.48 0.08 9.64
CA TRP A 146 8.91 0.77 8.42
C TRP A 146 8.45 0.05 7.14
N LEU A 147 8.44 -1.29 7.16
CA LEU A 147 8.03 -2.10 6.02
C LEU A 147 6.52 -2.06 5.86
N LEU A 148 5.76 -2.14 6.96
CA LEU A 148 4.31 -1.93 6.95
C LEU A 148 3.94 -0.56 6.38
N HIS A 149 4.69 0.50 6.72
CA HIS A 149 4.48 1.82 6.15
C HIS A 149 4.78 1.89 4.64
N LEU A 150 5.87 1.26 4.20
CA LEU A 150 6.27 1.18 2.80
C LEU A 150 5.24 0.42 1.95
N MET A 151 4.49 -0.50 2.54
CA MET A 151 3.41 -1.24 1.87
C MET A 151 2.08 -0.50 1.84
N GLY A 152 1.89 0.54 2.67
CA GLY A 152 0.65 1.32 2.67
C GLY A 152 0.24 1.91 1.30
N PRO A 153 1.16 2.45 0.49
CA PRO A 153 0.89 2.85 -0.89
C PRO A 153 0.31 1.74 -1.76
N ALA A 154 0.74 0.47 -1.58
CA ALA A 154 0.23 -0.66 -2.35
C ALA A 154 -1.30 -0.82 -2.21
N PHE A 155 -1.86 -0.37 -1.10
CA PHE A 155 -3.30 -0.33 -0.85
C PHE A 155 -3.93 0.98 -1.36
N LEU A 156 -3.42 2.13 -0.92
CA LEU A 156 -4.04 3.44 -1.21
C LEU A 156 -3.92 3.87 -2.68
N HIS A 157 -2.87 3.47 -3.38
CA HIS A 157 -2.67 3.85 -4.78
C HIS A 157 -3.63 3.12 -5.73
N GLN A 158 -4.29 2.05 -5.27
CA GLN A 158 -5.30 1.35 -6.07
C GLN A 158 -6.56 2.19 -6.24
N ASP A 159 -6.91 3.04 -5.28
CA ASP A 159 -8.05 3.95 -5.44
C ASP A 159 -7.65 5.31 -6.04
N ALA A 160 -6.38 5.68 -5.92
CA ALA A 160 -5.94 7.06 -6.12
C ALA A 160 -6.28 7.63 -7.50
N VAL A 161 -6.13 6.85 -8.57
CA VAL A 161 -6.47 7.30 -9.93
C VAL A 161 -7.98 7.47 -10.08
N PHE A 162 -8.78 6.52 -9.59
CA PHE A 162 -10.24 6.60 -9.71
C PHE A 162 -10.79 7.81 -8.96
N LEU A 163 -10.40 7.99 -7.70
CA LEU A 163 -10.90 9.08 -6.87
C LEU A 163 -10.39 10.43 -7.34
N HIS A 164 -9.15 10.50 -7.82
CA HIS A 164 -8.62 11.71 -8.45
C HIS A 164 -9.49 12.11 -9.64
N TRP A 165 -9.73 11.22 -10.58
CA TRP A 165 -10.52 11.54 -11.77
C TRP A 165 -12.00 11.80 -11.46
N GLN A 166 -12.60 10.99 -10.59
CA GLN A 166 -14.00 11.11 -10.18
C GLN A 166 -14.32 12.51 -9.66
N GLU A 167 -13.49 13.04 -8.75
CA GLU A 167 -13.66 14.38 -8.19
C GLU A 167 -13.66 15.47 -9.28
N LYS A 168 -12.70 15.40 -10.21
CA LYS A 168 -12.54 16.43 -11.24
C LYS A 168 -13.61 16.34 -12.32
N ILE A 169 -14.06 15.13 -12.66
CA ILE A 169 -15.20 14.93 -13.56
C ILE A 169 -16.48 15.50 -12.93
N ALA A 170 -16.73 15.16 -11.66
CA ALA A 170 -17.89 15.65 -10.94
C ALA A 170 -17.90 17.19 -10.79
N ALA A 171 -16.72 17.81 -10.65
CA ALA A 171 -16.59 19.27 -10.60
C ALA A 171 -16.81 19.98 -11.95
N ARG A 172 -16.53 19.32 -13.09
CA ARG A 172 -16.60 19.93 -14.44
C ARG A 172 -17.98 19.83 -15.12
N GLY A 173 -18.82 18.87 -14.73
CA GLY A 173 -20.11 18.63 -15.41
C GLY A 173 -21.25 19.57 -14.97
N LYS A 174 -22.42 19.43 -15.63
CA LYS A 174 -23.75 19.83 -15.08
C LYS A 174 -24.04 19.19 -13.70
N MET A 175 -23.18 18.29 -13.26
CA MET A 175 -23.11 17.69 -11.93
C MET A 175 -22.85 18.72 -10.81
N GLY A 176 -22.44 19.95 -11.07
CA GLY A 176 -22.34 20.98 -10.02
C GLY A 176 -23.70 21.50 -9.49
N SER A 177 -24.79 21.39 -10.26
CA SER A 177 -26.06 22.09 -9.97
C SER A 177 -27.20 21.21 -9.44
N GLN A 178 -27.03 19.89 -9.36
CA GLN A 178 -28.03 18.93 -8.83
C GLN A 178 -27.55 18.32 -7.50
N ARG A 179 -28.47 17.84 -6.65
CA ARG A 179 -28.11 17.09 -5.43
C ARG A 179 -27.31 15.85 -5.80
N ALA A 180 -26.33 15.47 -4.98
CA ALA A 180 -25.46 14.33 -5.27
C ALA A 180 -26.27 13.03 -5.39
N VAL A 181 -27.30 12.87 -4.56
CA VAL A 181 -28.18 11.69 -4.55
C VAL A 181 -29.08 11.55 -5.78
N ASP A 182 -29.34 12.65 -6.50
CA ASP A 182 -30.19 12.62 -7.70
C ASP A 182 -29.39 12.30 -8.98
N LYS A 183 -28.04 12.22 -8.87
CA LYS A 183 -27.13 12.01 -10.02
C LYS A 183 -26.86 10.54 -10.33
N TYR A 184 -26.99 9.68 -9.32
CA TYR A 184 -26.56 8.30 -9.39
C TYR A 184 -27.76 7.37 -9.23
N PHE A 185 -27.86 6.38 -10.11
CA PHE A 185 -28.74 5.25 -9.87
C PHE A 185 -28.02 4.28 -8.92
N THR A 186 -28.43 4.29 -7.65
CA THR A 186 -27.85 3.46 -6.57
C THR A 186 -28.87 2.43 -6.09
N PRO A 187 -29.16 1.38 -6.87
CA PRO A 187 -30.27 0.48 -6.60
C PRO A 187 -29.97 -0.53 -5.49
N THR A 188 -28.73 -0.62 -5.00
CA THR A 188 -28.31 -1.74 -4.15
C THR A 188 -28.22 -1.36 -2.68
N SER A 189 -28.37 -2.36 -1.79
CA SER A 189 -28.18 -2.17 -0.34
C SER A 189 -26.75 -1.73 0.00
N ALA A 190 -25.76 -2.05 -0.83
CA ALA A 190 -24.36 -1.67 -0.66
C ALA A 190 -24.12 -0.15 -0.75
N ASP A 191 -24.97 0.57 -1.50
CA ASP A 191 -24.83 2.01 -1.73
C ASP A 191 -25.36 2.87 -0.56
N LYS A 192 -26.08 2.26 0.41
CA LYS A 192 -26.77 2.98 1.49
C LYS A 192 -25.85 3.89 2.31
N MET A 193 -24.61 3.45 2.57
CA MET A 193 -23.66 4.26 3.34
C MET A 193 -23.13 5.46 2.55
N VAL A 194 -22.91 5.31 1.23
CA VAL A 194 -22.54 6.41 0.34
C VAL A 194 -23.67 7.45 0.28
N LEU A 195 -24.92 6.98 0.12
CA LEU A 195 -26.09 7.84 0.17
C LEU A 195 -26.22 8.56 1.51
N ALA A 196 -26.04 7.85 2.63
CA ALA A 196 -26.09 8.45 3.96
C ALA A 196 -25.02 9.53 4.14
N LEU A 197 -23.80 9.32 3.65
CA LEU A 197 -22.73 10.32 3.69
C LEU A 197 -23.08 11.55 2.86
N ARG A 198 -23.55 11.37 1.62
CA ARG A 198 -23.91 12.49 0.75
C ARG A 198 -25.09 13.29 1.30
N GLN A 199 -26.12 12.63 1.82
CA GLN A 199 -27.23 13.29 2.53
C GLN A 199 -26.77 14.02 3.79
N TRP A 200 -25.83 13.44 4.55
CA TRP A 200 -25.27 14.07 5.74
C TRP A 200 -24.51 15.36 5.38
N LEU A 201 -23.65 15.31 4.35
CA LEU A 201 -22.93 16.47 3.83
C LEU A 201 -23.88 17.55 3.31
N GLU A 202 -24.90 17.18 2.53
CA GLU A 202 -25.92 18.12 2.04
C GLU A 202 -26.67 18.81 3.18
N ARG A 203 -27.01 18.07 4.24
CA ARG A 203 -27.78 18.59 5.38
C ARG A 203 -26.95 19.44 6.34
N PHE A 204 -25.73 19.02 6.65
CA PHE A 204 -24.94 19.59 7.74
C PHE A 204 -23.67 20.33 7.29
N SER A 205 -23.29 20.21 6.01
CA SER A 205 -22.17 20.90 5.39
C SER A 205 -22.52 21.44 3.99
N PRO A 206 -23.62 22.20 3.82
CA PRO A 206 -24.12 22.62 2.50
C PRO A 206 -23.16 23.52 1.73
N ALA A 207 -22.27 24.24 2.42
CA ALA A 207 -21.22 25.05 1.81
C ALA A 207 -20.00 24.22 1.34
N GLY A 208 -20.04 22.90 1.50
CA GLY A 208 -18.91 22.01 1.23
C GLY A 208 -17.81 22.11 2.28
N VAL A 209 -16.62 21.66 1.91
CA VAL A 209 -15.44 21.68 2.78
C VAL A 209 -14.80 23.07 2.74
N PRO A 210 -14.72 23.80 3.87
CA PRO A 210 -14.12 25.12 3.89
C PRO A 210 -12.58 25.03 3.82
N PHE A 211 -11.98 25.92 3.03
CA PHE A 211 -10.53 26.13 2.99
C PHE A 211 -10.21 27.55 3.50
N TYR A 212 -9.01 27.72 4.06
CA TYR A 212 -8.59 28.98 4.68
C TYR A 212 -7.20 29.40 4.21
N GLY A 213 -6.83 30.65 4.50
CA GLY A 213 -5.51 31.20 4.16
C GLY A 213 -5.24 31.19 2.65
N ALA A 214 -4.07 30.69 2.25
CA ALA A 214 -3.66 30.60 0.84
C ALA A 214 -4.61 29.77 -0.05
N TYR A 215 -5.48 28.95 0.54
CA TYR A 215 -6.42 28.09 -0.18
C TYR A 215 -7.88 28.55 -0.13
N ALA A 216 -8.20 29.67 0.53
CA ALA A 216 -9.59 30.09 0.75
C ALA A 216 -10.40 30.22 -0.56
N ASN A 217 -9.75 30.66 -1.65
CA ASN A 217 -10.34 30.81 -2.97
C ASN A 217 -9.59 30.01 -4.04
N ALA A 218 -8.78 29.02 -3.62
CA ALA A 218 -8.03 28.21 -4.58
C ALA A 218 -9.01 27.32 -5.36
N PRO A 219 -8.93 27.28 -6.70
CA PRO A 219 -9.76 26.37 -7.48
C PRO A 219 -9.33 24.92 -7.26
N LEU A 220 -10.23 23.99 -7.58
CA LEU A 220 -9.85 22.59 -7.71
C LEU A 220 -8.78 22.47 -8.81
N PRO A 221 -7.63 21.81 -8.56
CA PRO A 221 -6.61 21.60 -9.57
C PRO A 221 -7.14 20.81 -10.76
N GLU A 222 -6.53 21.03 -11.93
CA GLU A 222 -6.82 20.20 -13.10
C GLU A 222 -6.47 18.72 -12.87
N VAL A 223 -7.05 17.87 -13.70
CA VAL A 223 -6.72 16.44 -13.72
C VAL A 223 -5.22 16.26 -14.00
N GLU A 224 -4.53 15.64 -13.05
CA GLU A 224 -3.16 15.17 -13.23
C GLU A 224 -3.18 13.87 -14.02
N ARG A 225 -2.45 13.87 -15.14
CA ARG A 225 -2.39 12.75 -16.08
C ARG A 225 -1.13 11.92 -15.92
N ASP A 226 -0.12 12.45 -15.26
CA ASP A 226 1.12 11.73 -14.95
C ASP A 226 0.92 10.83 -13.71
N PRO A 227 0.90 9.50 -13.87
CA PRO A 227 0.72 8.58 -12.75
C PRO A 227 1.85 8.70 -11.72
N ALA A 228 3.06 9.08 -12.12
CA ALA A 228 4.19 9.21 -11.18
C ALA A 228 3.93 10.27 -10.11
N LYS A 229 3.19 11.34 -10.45
CA LYS A 229 2.79 12.37 -9.49
C LYS A 229 1.62 11.96 -8.61
N LEU A 230 0.71 11.13 -9.12
CA LEU A 230 -0.39 10.56 -8.32
C LEU A 230 0.13 9.52 -7.32
N PHE A 231 1.26 8.87 -7.64
CA PHE A 231 1.89 7.83 -6.83
C PHE A 231 3.15 8.30 -6.10
N ASP A 232 3.32 9.61 -5.97
CA ASP A 232 4.43 10.25 -5.27
C ASP A 232 4.34 9.98 -3.76
N THR A 233 5.09 8.95 -3.34
CA THR A 233 5.15 8.51 -1.95
C THR A 233 6.07 9.41 -1.12
N TRP A 234 7.06 10.04 -1.76
CA TRP A 234 7.99 10.93 -1.08
C TRP A 234 7.27 12.12 -0.46
N ASN A 235 6.53 12.84 -1.30
CA ASN A 235 5.83 14.05 -0.92
C ASN A 235 4.57 13.75 -0.10
N ALA A 236 3.86 12.66 -0.42
CA ALA A 236 2.69 12.24 0.34
C ALA A 236 3.02 11.79 1.78
N HIS A 237 4.14 11.07 1.98
CA HIS A 237 4.44 10.36 3.22
C HIS A 237 5.91 10.42 3.65
N THR A 238 6.84 9.90 2.84
CA THR A 238 8.18 9.51 3.31
C THR A 238 8.93 10.65 3.96
N LYS A 239 8.95 11.84 3.34
CA LYS A 239 9.70 13.00 3.85
C LYS A 239 9.16 13.52 5.20
N HIS A 240 7.91 13.20 5.53
CA HIS A 240 7.22 13.62 6.75
C HIS A 240 7.21 12.54 7.84
N CYS A 241 7.55 11.29 7.52
CA CYS A 241 7.53 10.18 8.46
C CYS A 241 8.95 9.87 8.95
N LYS A 242 9.25 10.12 10.22
CA LYS A 242 10.57 9.82 10.81
C LYS A 242 11.00 8.36 10.65
N ILE A 243 10.05 7.43 10.69
CA ILE A 243 10.31 5.98 10.56
C ILE A 243 10.76 5.66 9.13
N CYS A 244 9.99 6.09 8.13
CA CYS A 244 10.28 5.84 6.72
C CYS A 244 11.49 6.63 6.24
N LYS A 245 11.64 7.89 6.65
CA LYS A 245 12.82 8.70 6.33
C LYS A 245 14.11 8.05 6.86
N LYS A 246 14.11 7.57 8.10
CA LYS A 246 15.27 6.87 8.66
C LYS A 246 15.57 5.55 7.92
N ALA A 247 14.54 4.77 7.60
CA ALA A 247 14.72 3.53 6.84
C ALA A 247 15.27 3.80 5.43
N HIS A 248 14.69 4.79 4.73
CA HIS A 248 15.16 5.28 3.44
C HIS A 248 16.64 5.68 3.49
N ASP A 249 17.01 6.59 4.40
CA ASP A 249 18.37 7.14 4.47
C ASP A 249 19.41 6.06 4.81
N ASN A 250 19.02 5.05 5.60
CA ASN A 250 19.88 3.90 5.88
C ASN A 250 20.06 3.04 4.63
N MET A 251 19.00 2.77 3.87
CA MET A 251 19.09 1.97 2.65
C MET A 251 19.92 2.67 1.57
N GLU A 252 19.74 3.98 1.41
CA GLU A 252 20.52 4.83 0.49
C GLU A 252 22.02 4.77 0.82
N LYS A 253 22.38 4.79 2.12
CA LYS A 253 23.78 4.66 2.56
C LYS A 253 24.35 3.25 2.39
N LEU A 254 23.54 2.21 2.57
CA LEU A 254 23.98 0.82 2.47
C LEU A 254 24.12 0.34 1.01
N GLN A 255 23.38 0.95 0.09
CA GLN A 255 23.41 0.60 -1.33
C GLN A 255 24.82 0.66 -1.95
N PRO A 256 25.62 1.74 -1.82
CA PRO A 256 26.98 1.78 -2.36
C PRO A 256 27.92 0.77 -1.66
N VAL A 257 27.69 0.48 -0.38
CA VAL A 257 28.47 -0.52 0.36
C VAL A 257 28.25 -1.93 -0.22
N ALA A 258 26.99 -2.28 -0.54
CA ALA A 258 26.68 -3.56 -1.18
C ALA A 258 27.35 -3.70 -2.56
N TRP A 259 27.37 -2.63 -3.36
CA TRP A 259 28.11 -2.60 -4.62
C TRP A 259 29.62 -2.74 -4.44
N ALA A 260 30.19 -2.09 -3.44
CA ALA A 260 31.61 -2.21 -3.13
C ALA A 260 31.97 -3.65 -2.72
N ILE A 261 31.16 -4.29 -1.86
CA ILE A 261 31.34 -5.70 -1.49
C ILE A 261 31.26 -6.60 -2.73
N ALA A 262 30.28 -6.37 -3.61
CA ALA A 262 30.14 -7.12 -4.85
C ALA A 262 31.40 -7.01 -5.73
N ALA A 263 31.90 -5.79 -5.93
CA ALA A 263 33.09 -5.54 -6.75
C ALA A 263 34.34 -6.19 -6.17
N VAL A 264 34.58 -6.04 -4.86
CA VAL A 264 35.73 -6.64 -4.17
C VAL A 264 35.67 -8.16 -4.21
N ALA A 265 34.49 -8.74 -3.93
CA ALA A 265 34.31 -10.20 -3.96
C ALA A 265 34.48 -10.76 -5.38
N ALA A 266 33.99 -10.08 -6.42
CA ALA A 266 34.18 -10.48 -7.80
C ALA A 266 35.65 -10.40 -8.22
N MET A 267 36.35 -9.33 -7.82
CA MET A 267 37.78 -9.17 -8.06
C MET A 267 38.59 -10.28 -7.37
N GLN A 268 38.26 -10.60 -6.11
CA GLN A 268 38.92 -11.67 -5.38
C GLN A 268 38.66 -13.04 -6.01
N ALA A 269 37.44 -13.30 -6.50
CA ALA A 269 37.12 -14.53 -7.22
C ALA A 269 37.96 -14.67 -8.50
N ALA A 270 38.12 -13.59 -9.26
CA ALA A 270 38.93 -13.56 -10.47
C ALA A 270 40.42 -13.79 -10.17
N ILE A 271 40.96 -13.14 -9.13
CA ILE A 271 42.37 -13.31 -8.71
C ILE A 271 42.63 -14.76 -8.31
N ILE A 272 41.82 -15.34 -7.41
CA ILE A 272 42.00 -16.72 -6.95
C ILE A 272 41.85 -17.70 -8.12
N GLY A 273 40.86 -17.48 -9.00
CA GLY A 273 40.65 -18.30 -10.19
C GLY A 273 41.87 -18.29 -11.12
N ALA A 274 42.33 -17.09 -11.50
CA ALA A 274 43.48 -16.89 -12.38
C ALA A 274 44.77 -17.45 -11.78
N SER A 275 45.05 -17.20 -10.49
CA SER A 275 46.23 -17.75 -9.81
C SER A 275 46.22 -19.28 -9.79
N SER A 276 45.05 -19.90 -9.58
CA SER A 276 44.94 -21.37 -9.60
C SER A 276 45.13 -21.96 -11.00
N ALA A 277 44.60 -21.30 -12.03
CA ALA A 277 44.76 -21.71 -13.42
C ALA A 277 46.22 -21.58 -13.85
N ALA A 278 46.88 -20.47 -13.49
CA ALA A 278 48.30 -20.28 -13.73
C ALA A 278 49.15 -21.37 -13.04
N ALA A 279 48.87 -21.68 -11.76
CA ALA A 279 49.57 -22.74 -11.05
C ALA A 279 49.38 -24.13 -11.69
N LYS A 280 48.15 -24.47 -12.12
CA LYS A 280 47.86 -25.72 -12.83
C LYS A 280 48.56 -25.79 -14.18
N ALA A 281 48.53 -24.71 -14.97
CA ALA A 281 49.20 -24.62 -16.26
C ALA A 281 50.72 -24.81 -16.12
N SER A 282 51.35 -24.16 -15.14
CA SER A 282 52.77 -24.33 -14.84
C SER A 282 53.12 -25.77 -14.43
N ALA A 283 52.28 -26.41 -13.63
CA ALA A 283 52.47 -27.82 -13.24
C ALA A 283 52.33 -28.78 -14.44
N LEU A 284 51.36 -28.56 -15.32
CA LEU A 284 51.18 -29.35 -16.56
C LEU A 284 52.35 -29.18 -17.54
N ALA A 285 52.84 -27.95 -17.70
CA ALA A 285 54.01 -27.67 -18.54
C ALA A 285 55.27 -28.35 -17.98
N ALA A 286 55.48 -28.31 -16.66
CA ALA A 286 56.57 -29.03 -16.00
C ALA A 286 56.48 -30.56 -16.16
N ALA A 287 55.26 -31.09 -16.32
CA ALA A 287 55.01 -32.50 -16.62
C ALA A 287 55.13 -32.85 -18.12
N GLY A 288 55.54 -31.92 -18.97
CA GLY A 288 55.82 -32.15 -20.40
C GLY A 288 54.65 -31.86 -21.35
N ALA A 289 53.55 -31.28 -20.87
CA ALA A 289 52.48 -30.82 -21.76
C ALA A 289 52.93 -29.62 -22.60
N SER A 290 52.49 -29.54 -23.86
CA SER A 290 52.73 -28.36 -24.68
C SER A 290 52.05 -27.13 -24.05
N VAL A 291 52.61 -25.93 -24.30
CA VAL A 291 52.07 -24.68 -23.74
C VAL A 291 50.58 -24.48 -24.07
N GLY A 292 50.16 -24.83 -25.30
CA GLY A 292 48.76 -24.76 -25.72
C GLY A 292 47.85 -25.75 -24.99
N THR A 293 48.31 -26.97 -24.74
CA THR A 293 47.55 -27.98 -23.98
C THR A 293 47.46 -27.63 -22.50
N ALA A 294 48.56 -27.16 -21.90
CA ALA A 294 48.61 -26.78 -20.49
C ALA A 294 47.69 -25.59 -20.16
N THR A 295 47.69 -24.55 -21.02
CA THR A 295 46.86 -23.35 -20.86
C THR A 295 45.37 -23.65 -21.05
N SER A 296 45.00 -24.38 -22.11
CA SER A 296 43.59 -24.74 -22.37
C SER A 296 43.01 -25.65 -21.29
N THR A 297 43.78 -26.63 -20.82
CA THR A 297 43.35 -27.57 -19.78
C THR A 297 43.21 -26.88 -18.43
N ALA A 298 44.12 -25.96 -18.09
CA ALA A 298 44.03 -25.18 -16.86
C ALA A 298 42.86 -24.17 -16.88
N ALA A 299 42.55 -23.57 -18.04
CA ALA A 299 41.43 -22.64 -18.19
C ALA A 299 40.06 -23.33 -18.07
N LEU A 300 39.97 -24.60 -18.50
CA LEU A 300 38.75 -25.41 -18.38
C LEU A 300 38.63 -26.14 -17.02
N ALA A 301 39.68 -26.09 -16.20
CA ALA A 301 39.65 -26.73 -14.89
C ALA A 301 38.66 -26.01 -13.97
N LEU A 302 37.99 -26.79 -13.11
CA LEU A 302 37.07 -26.22 -12.12
C LEU A 302 37.79 -25.16 -11.26
N PRO A 303 37.12 -24.01 -11.00
CA PRO A 303 37.65 -23.00 -10.11
C PRO A 303 37.85 -23.59 -8.70
N PRO A 304 38.86 -23.12 -7.96
CA PRO A 304 39.05 -23.53 -6.57
C PRO A 304 37.87 -23.06 -5.72
N VAL A 305 37.59 -23.78 -4.63
CA VAL A 305 36.47 -23.49 -3.72
C VAL A 305 36.47 -22.03 -3.26
N GLY A 306 37.64 -21.45 -2.97
CA GLY A 306 37.75 -20.04 -2.60
C GLY A 306 37.24 -19.06 -3.66
N ALA A 307 37.50 -19.34 -4.95
CA ALA A 307 36.98 -18.52 -6.05
C ALA A 307 35.45 -18.64 -6.18
N LEU A 308 34.92 -19.86 -6.00
CA LEU A 308 33.46 -20.10 -6.02
C LEU A 308 32.75 -19.39 -4.86
N VAL A 309 33.32 -19.42 -3.65
CA VAL A 309 32.78 -18.72 -2.48
C VAL A 309 32.76 -17.22 -2.70
N CYS A 310 33.88 -16.63 -3.15
CA CYS A 310 33.94 -15.20 -3.47
C CYS A 310 32.94 -14.83 -4.58
N GLY A 311 32.78 -15.66 -5.61
CA GLY A 311 31.78 -15.47 -6.66
C GLY A 311 30.35 -15.49 -6.12
N GLY A 312 30.04 -16.44 -5.21
CA GLY A 312 28.74 -16.52 -4.54
C GLY A 312 28.44 -15.27 -3.69
N VAL A 313 29.43 -14.78 -2.93
CA VAL A 313 29.31 -13.53 -2.15
C VAL A 313 29.07 -12.34 -3.08
N ALA A 314 29.77 -12.26 -4.22
CA ALA A 314 29.58 -11.19 -5.18
C ALA A 314 28.13 -11.16 -5.71
N LEU A 315 27.60 -12.32 -6.12
CA LEU A 315 26.22 -12.43 -6.61
C LEU A 315 25.19 -12.06 -5.54
N LEU A 316 25.39 -12.52 -4.30
CA LEU A 316 24.53 -12.16 -3.18
C LEU A 316 24.53 -10.64 -2.95
N ALA A 317 25.72 -10.02 -2.93
CA ALA A 317 25.88 -8.59 -2.72
C ALA A 317 25.24 -7.75 -3.84
N VAL A 318 25.34 -8.20 -5.10
CA VAL A 318 24.58 -7.60 -6.22
C VAL A 318 23.09 -7.69 -5.98
N GLY A 319 22.57 -8.86 -5.58
CA GLY A 319 21.16 -9.04 -5.26
C GLY A 319 20.67 -8.09 -4.16
N VAL A 320 21.45 -7.93 -3.09
CA VAL A 320 21.17 -6.97 -2.02
C VAL A 320 21.19 -5.53 -2.54
N ALA A 321 22.18 -5.15 -3.36
CA ALA A 321 22.28 -3.81 -3.91
C ALA A 321 21.07 -3.45 -4.81
N LEU A 322 20.62 -4.39 -5.63
CA LEU A 322 19.43 -4.24 -6.46
C LEU A 322 18.15 -4.14 -5.62
N LEU A 323 18.03 -4.96 -4.57
CA LEU A 323 16.90 -4.91 -3.64
C LEU A 323 16.84 -3.56 -2.92
N LEU A 324 17.97 -3.07 -2.39
CA LEU A 324 18.06 -1.76 -1.75
C LEU A 324 17.67 -0.64 -2.72
N SER A 325 18.17 -0.68 -3.95
CA SER A 325 17.78 0.27 -5.02
C SER A 325 16.27 0.29 -5.24
N LYS A 326 15.64 -0.89 -5.33
CA LYS A 326 14.20 -0.99 -5.50
C LYS A 326 13.45 -0.45 -4.28
N MET A 327 13.89 -0.77 -3.06
CA MET A 327 13.25 -0.26 -1.84
C MET A 327 13.34 1.27 -1.75
N VAL A 328 14.50 1.86 -2.04
CA VAL A 328 14.72 3.32 -2.07
C VAL A 328 13.81 3.98 -3.11
N SER A 329 13.66 3.37 -4.29
CA SER A 329 12.74 3.84 -5.32
C SER A 329 11.29 3.86 -4.83
N LEU A 330 10.83 2.81 -4.14
CA LEU A 330 9.45 2.72 -3.63
C LEU A 330 9.13 3.75 -2.54
N TYR A 331 10.13 4.25 -1.80
CA TYR A 331 9.95 5.37 -0.89
C TYR A 331 9.70 6.70 -1.61
N HIS A 332 10.07 6.80 -2.89
CA HIS A 332 9.85 7.98 -3.71
C HIS A 332 8.56 7.88 -4.50
N VAL A 333 8.43 6.82 -5.31
CA VAL A 333 7.26 6.57 -6.14
C VAL A 333 6.90 5.11 -6.00
N PHE A 334 5.65 4.84 -5.63
CA PHE A 334 5.13 3.48 -5.56
C PHE A 334 4.19 3.27 -6.76
N PRO A 335 4.70 2.85 -7.92
CA PRO A 335 3.89 2.77 -9.13
C PRO A 335 2.80 1.72 -8.98
N PHE A 336 1.64 2.01 -9.55
CA PHE A 336 0.54 1.07 -9.63
C PHE A 336 -0.17 1.19 -10.99
N SER A 337 -0.65 0.07 -11.51
CA SER A 337 -1.36 0.00 -12.78
C SER A 337 -2.44 -1.06 -12.68
N HIS A 338 -3.68 -0.66 -12.94
CA HIS A 338 -4.78 -1.61 -13.02
C HIS A 338 -4.68 -2.55 -14.22
N ALA A 339 -4.05 -2.10 -15.31
CA ALA A 339 -3.87 -2.92 -16.50
C ALA A 339 -2.96 -4.12 -16.24
N ASP A 340 -2.01 -3.97 -15.31
CA ASP A 340 -1.04 -5.01 -14.94
C ASP A 340 -1.49 -5.83 -13.71
N ASN A 341 -2.64 -5.50 -13.10
CA ASN A 341 -3.18 -6.18 -11.92
C ASN A 341 -4.21 -7.25 -12.33
N HIS A 342 -3.71 -8.34 -12.91
CA HIS A 342 -4.49 -9.48 -13.41
C HIS A 342 -5.00 -10.43 -12.32
#